data_AF-G0VBE0-F1
#
_entry.id   AF-G0VBE0-F1
#
_cell.length_a   1.000
_cell.length_b   1.000
_cell.length_c   1.000
_cell.angle_alpha   90.00
_cell.angle_beta   90.00
_cell.angle_gamma   90.00
#
_symmetry.space_group_name_H-M   'P 1'
#
loop_
_entity.id
_entity.type
_entity.pdbx_description
1 polymer ?
#
loop_
_entity_poly.entity_id
_entity_poly.type
_entity_poly.pdbx_seq_one_letter_code
_entity_poly.pdbx_strand_id
1 'polypeptide(L)'
;MSRVDMLTRKLLRDWKQLMRQERASTYHLRPQDSNLHVWHLVITDPITHNEQYIMLYIYGNEMDPAIIMRCLTPNILFPINRNVSLSHWNFILNENGFHGLIQKIWRSFFYESEAPSSYLSNFRLLRAWNRIMYREFKKLFPELIGSLQQGDYEMVRTLAKKINDNNHNTKTQDYNAYSNDISNVANQCSSEYLVACDTIIPNDDRPSMKRTSSNISQEGLINDNNEIIDEARPPQKKRTKNHK
;
A
#
# COMPACT_ATOMS: atom_id res chain seq x y z
N MET A 1 19.60 -9.83 23.03
CA MET A 1 19.39 -9.75 21.56
C MET A 1 18.26 -10.70 21.21
N SER A 2 17.25 -10.27 20.45
CA SER A 2 16.24 -11.21 19.95
C SER A 2 16.89 -12.16 18.93
N ARG A 3 16.59 -13.46 19.00
CA ARG A 3 16.96 -14.38 17.93
C ARG A 3 16.01 -14.09 16.76
N VAL A 4 16.56 -13.60 15.65
CA VAL A 4 15.82 -13.55 14.37
C VAL A 4 15.23 -14.93 14.10
N ASP A 5 14.01 -14.99 13.60
CA ASP A 5 13.35 -16.27 13.34
C ASP A 5 13.99 -17.03 12.15
N MET A 6 13.78 -18.35 12.10
CA MET A 6 14.23 -19.21 11.02
C MET A 6 13.57 -18.86 9.68
N LEU A 7 12.24 -18.66 9.67
CA LEU A 7 11.52 -18.23 8.48
C LEU A 7 12.06 -16.87 8.00
N THR A 8 12.24 -15.90 8.91
CA THR A 8 12.85 -14.60 8.55
C THR A 8 14.26 -14.74 7.98
N ARG A 9 15.10 -15.65 8.49
CA ARG A 9 16.42 -15.96 7.91
C ARG A 9 16.32 -16.54 6.50
N LYS A 10 15.39 -17.47 6.26
CA LYS A 10 15.10 -18.05 4.94
C LYS A 10 14.67 -16.97 3.95
N LEU A 11 13.64 -16.20 4.28
CA LEU A 11 13.11 -15.11 3.44
C LEU A 11 14.19 -14.07 3.09
N LEU A 12 15.04 -13.68 4.04
CA LEU A 12 16.15 -12.75 3.78
C LEU A 12 17.28 -13.33 2.93
N ARG A 13 17.52 -14.65 2.97
CA ARG A 13 18.48 -15.35 2.10
C ARG A 13 17.94 -15.40 0.67
N ASP A 14 16.69 -15.83 0.51
CA ASP A 14 16.00 -15.94 -0.77
C ASP A 14 15.91 -14.57 -1.46
N TRP A 15 15.52 -13.52 -0.73
CA TRP A 15 15.52 -12.14 -1.23
C TRP A 15 16.92 -11.70 -1.71
N LYS A 16 17.97 -11.94 -0.92
CA LYS A 16 19.35 -11.61 -1.32
C LYS A 16 19.83 -12.39 -2.55
N GLN A 17 19.29 -13.58 -2.80
CA GLN A 17 19.55 -14.35 -4.02
C GLN A 17 18.83 -13.74 -5.23
N LEU A 18 17.56 -13.35 -5.07
CA LEU A 18 16.78 -12.69 -6.13
C LEU A 18 17.39 -11.34 -6.52
N MET A 19 17.82 -10.52 -5.55
CA MET A 19 18.48 -9.23 -5.79
C MET A 19 19.86 -9.33 -6.48
N ARG A 20 20.41 -10.55 -6.66
CA ARG A 20 21.64 -10.80 -7.44
C ARG A 20 21.37 -11.27 -8.87
N GLN A 21 20.13 -11.60 -9.22
CA GLN A 21 19.76 -12.09 -10.54
C GLN A 21 19.36 -10.93 -11.45
N GLU A 22 20.36 -10.28 -12.06
CA GLU A 22 20.17 -9.18 -13.02
C GLU A 22 19.46 -9.66 -14.31
N ARG A 23 18.12 -9.70 -14.28
CA ARG A 23 17.25 -9.89 -15.46
C ARG A 23 16.01 -9.01 -15.34
N ALA A 24 15.44 -8.65 -16.50
CA ALA A 24 14.36 -7.68 -16.64
C ALA A 24 13.25 -7.87 -15.59
N SER A 25 13.07 -6.84 -14.75
CA SER A 25 12.33 -6.94 -13.50
C SER A 25 10.81 -6.86 -13.70
N THR A 26 10.20 -8.00 -14.05
CA THR A 26 8.74 -8.21 -13.96
C THR A 26 8.23 -8.14 -12.51
N TYR A 27 9.13 -8.04 -11.53
CA TYR A 27 8.82 -7.76 -10.13
C TYR A 27 9.97 -7.01 -9.43
N HIS A 28 9.63 -6.24 -8.39
CA HIS A 28 10.55 -5.64 -7.42
C HIS A 28 10.11 -6.05 -6.00
N LEU A 29 11.02 -6.59 -5.19
CA LEU A 29 10.73 -7.06 -3.82
C LEU A 29 11.62 -6.32 -2.80
N ARG A 30 11.04 -5.78 -1.73
CA ARG A 30 11.74 -5.15 -0.59
C ARG A 30 11.09 -5.55 0.73
N PRO A 31 11.85 -5.90 1.79
CA PRO A 31 11.30 -5.97 3.14
C PRO A 31 10.95 -4.57 3.66
N GLN A 32 10.06 -4.46 4.65
CA GLN A 32 9.80 -3.21 5.37
C GLN A 32 10.87 -3.00 6.47
N ASP A 33 11.52 -1.83 6.49
CA ASP A 33 12.63 -1.52 7.42
C ASP A 33 12.31 -1.81 8.90
N SER A 34 11.05 -1.60 9.31
CA SER A 34 10.58 -1.75 10.68
C SER A 34 10.03 -3.14 11.02
N ASN A 35 9.75 -3.99 10.02
CA ASN A 35 9.17 -5.32 10.25
C ASN A 35 9.53 -6.29 9.12
N LEU A 36 10.41 -7.25 9.42
CA LEU A 36 10.91 -8.26 8.48
C LEU A 36 9.90 -9.36 8.12
N HIS A 37 8.70 -9.34 8.71
CA HIS A 37 7.55 -10.13 8.29
C HIS A 37 6.71 -9.42 7.21
N VAL A 38 6.91 -8.12 7.00
CA VAL A 38 6.19 -7.32 5.99
C VAL A 38 7.10 -7.13 4.77
N TRP A 39 6.58 -7.51 3.61
CA TRP A 39 7.28 -7.45 2.34
C TRP A 39 6.45 -6.68 1.33
N HIS A 40 7.09 -5.72 0.69
CA HIS A 40 6.50 -4.93 -0.38
C HIS A 40 6.92 -5.51 -1.72
N LEU A 41 5.93 -5.87 -2.53
CA LEU A 41 6.08 -6.46 -3.84
C LEU A 41 5.41 -5.55 -4.87
N VAL A 42 6.16 -5.14 -5.88
CA VAL A 42 5.58 -4.58 -7.11
C VAL A 42 5.73 -5.64 -8.18
N ILE A 43 4.66 -5.96 -8.90
CA ILE A 43 4.71 -6.80 -10.11
C ILE A 43 4.27 -5.99 -11.33
N THR A 44 4.87 -6.30 -12.48
CA THR A 44 4.64 -5.59 -13.74
C THR A 44 4.44 -6.60 -14.87
N ASP A 45 3.44 -6.38 -15.69
CA ASP A 45 3.30 -7.08 -16.98
C ASP A 45 4.27 -6.46 -18.01
N PRO A 46 5.20 -7.23 -18.61
CA PRO A 46 6.10 -6.73 -19.64
C PRO A 46 5.38 -6.31 -20.93
N ILE A 47 4.14 -6.75 -21.18
CA ILE A 47 3.38 -6.43 -22.40
C ILE A 47 2.58 -5.12 -22.24
N THR A 48 1.69 -5.03 -21.26
CA THR A 48 0.80 -3.86 -21.08
C THR A 48 1.35 -2.80 -20.14
N HIS A 49 2.45 -3.09 -19.43
CA HIS A 49 3.02 -2.24 -18.37
C HIS A 49 2.04 -1.91 -17.24
N ASN A 50 0.98 -2.72 -17.08
CA ASN A 50 0.17 -2.71 -15.88
C ASN A 50 1.02 -3.13 -14.68
N GLU A 51 0.86 -2.40 -13.59
CA GLU A 51 1.68 -2.54 -12.38
C GLU A 51 0.76 -2.74 -11.17
N GLN A 52 1.01 -3.79 -10.38
CA GLN A 52 0.28 -4.07 -9.15
C GLN A 52 1.24 -3.93 -7.96
N TYR A 53 0.91 -3.03 -7.05
CA TYR A 53 1.59 -2.88 -5.77
C TYR A 53 0.85 -3.69 -4.71
N ILE A 54 1.61 -4.54 -4.04
CA ILE A 54 1.16 -5.60 -3.16
C ILE A 54 1.98 -5.54 -1.87
N MET A 55 1.34 -5.85 -0.75
CA MET A 55 1.99 -6.08 0.53
C MET A 55 1.74 -7.53 0.96
N LEU A 56 2.80 -8.23 1.36
CA LEU A 56 2.77 -9.61 1.84
C LEU A 56 3.20 -9.62 3.31
N TYR A 57 2.38 -10.21 4.16
CA TYR A 57 2.70 -10.54 5.55
C TYR A 57 3.03 -12.02 5.61
N ILE A 58 4.24 -12.36 6.06
CA ILE A 58 4.74 -13.75 6.13
C ILE A 58 5.28 -14.02 7.53
N TYR A 59 4.59 -14.89 8.27
CA TYR A 59 4.84 -15.19 9.68
C TYR A 59 4.44 -16.65 9.98
N GLY A 60 4.55 -17.09 11.24
CA GLY A 60 4.34 -18.50 11.61
C GLY A 60 5.68 -19.21 11.79
N ASN A 61 5.81 -20.44 11.28
CA ASN A 61 7.04 -21.22 11.39
C ASN A 61 7.64 -21.54 9.99
N GLU A 62 8.86 -22.08 9.93
CA GLU A 62 9.57 -22.33 8.66
C GLU A 62 8.95 -23.44 7.80
N MET A 63 8.20 -24.38 8.40
CA MET A 63 7.53 -25.49 7.71
C MET A 63 6.08 -25.17 7.34
N ASP A 64 5.39 -24.35 8.16
CA ASP A 64 4.04 -23.85 7.88
C ASP A 64 3.97 -22.32 8.09
N PRO A 65 4.41 -21.54 7.08
CA PRO A 65 4.29 -20.09 7.08
C PRO A 65 2.87 -19.65 6.70
N ALA A 66 2.24 -18.85 7.57
CA ALA A 66 1.06 -18.08 7.23
C ALA A 66 1.44 -16.96 6.25
N ILE A 67 0.68 -16.83 5.16
CA ILE A 67 0.88 -15.84 4.11
C ILE A 67 -0.42 -15.05 3.94
N ILE A 68 -0.38 -13.74 4.17
CA ILE A 68 -1.50 -12.83 3.92
C ILE A 68 -1.06 -11.78 2.90
N MET A 69 -1.80 -11.67 1.80
CA MET A 69 -1.65 -10.62 0.80
C MET A 69 -2.62 -9.46 1.08
N ARG A 70 -2.18 -8.24 0.77
CA ARG A 70 -3.03 -7.05 0.70
C ARG A 70 -2.71 -6.27 -0.57
N CYS A 71 -3.70 -6.10 -1.43
CA CYS A 71 -3.58 -5.33 -2.66
C CYS A 71 -3.70 -3.84 -2.38
N LEU A 72 -2.73 -3.07 -2.89
CA LEU A 72 -2.66 -1.62 -2.73
C LEU A 72 -3.07 -0.89 -4.04
N THR A 73 -2.87 -1.54 -5.18
CA THR A 73 -3.42 -1.09 -6.47
C THR A 73 -4.87 -1.62 -6.69
N PRO A 74 -5.79 -0.80 -7.24
CA PRO A 74 -7.11 -1.25 -7.66
C PRO A 74 -7.03 -2.31 -8.77
N ASN A 75 -7.71 -3.44 -8.58
CA ASN A 75 -7.70 -4.56 -9.52
C ASN A 75 -9.04 -5.31 -9.48
N ILE A 76 -9.20 -6.29 -10.38
CA ILE A 76 -10.47 -7.02 -10.60
C ILE A 76 -10.57 -8.37 -9.87
N LEU A 77 -9.50 -8.81 -9.20
CA LEU A 77 -9.39 -10.15 -8.61
C LEU A 77 -9.50 -10.10 -7.08
N PHE A 78 -8.79 -9.15 -6.48
CA PHE A 78 -8.57 -9.05 -5.04
C PHE A 78 -9.01 -7.68 -4.51
N PRO A 79 -9.86 -7.61 -3.48
CA PRO A 79 -10.41 -6.36 -2.99
C PRO A 79 -9.33 -5.45 -2.41
N ILE A 80 -9.35 -4.18 -2.79
CA ILE A 80 -8.33 -3.22 -2.40
C ILE A 80 -8.32 -2.98 -0.90
N ASN A 81 -7.13 -2.86 -0.30
CA ASN A 81 -6.90 -2.62 1.13
C ASN A 81 -7.46 -3.67 2.11
N ARG A 82 -8.03 -4.79 1.64
CA ARG A 82 -8.38 -5.94 2.47
C ARG A 82 -7.23 -6.95 2.56
N ASN A 83 -7.33 -7.87 3.50
CA ASN A 83 -6.43 -9.02 3.64
C ASN A 83 -6.96 -10.18 2.78
N VAL A 84 -6.07 -10.99 2.23
CA VAL A 84 -6.38 -12.20 1.47
C VAL A 84 -5.41 -13.30 1.90
N SER A 85 -5.90 -14.39 2.48
CA SER A 85 -5.05 -15.49 2.95
C SER A 85 -4.54 -16.35 1.78
N LEU A 86 -3.25 -16.21 1.48
CA LEU A 86 -2.50 -17.06 0.57
C LEU A 86 -1.76 -18.19 1.32
N SER A 87 -2.13 -18.47 2.58
CA SER A 87 -1.46 -19.50 3.39
C SER A 87 -1.55 -20.90 2.77
N HIS A 88 -2.53 -21.13 1.90
CA HIS A 88 -2.63 -22.35 1.09
C HIS A 88 -1.56 -22.45 -0.03
N TRP A 89 -0.70 -21.43 -0.21
CA TRP A 89 0.50 -21.45 -1.05
C TRP A 89 1.80 -21.57 -0.21
N ASN A 90 1.69 -21.92 1.07
CA ASN A 90 2.83 -22.21 1.97
C ASN A 90 3.83 -23.22 1.34
N PHE A 91 3.33 -24.27 0.67
CA PHE A 91 4.16 -25.26 -0.02
C PHE A 91 5.02 -24.66 -1.14
N ILE A 92 4.51 -23.69 -1.90
CA ILE A 92 5.26 -22.99 -2.96
C ILE A 92 6.42 -22.17 -2.34
N LEU A 93 6.15 -21.48 -1.23
CA LEU A 93 7.18 -20.77 -0.45
C LEU A 93 8.18 -21.73 0.21
N ASN A 94 7.81 -22.99 0.41
CA ASN A 94 8.68 -24.02 0.96
C ASN A 94 9.61 -24.65 -0.07
N GLU A 95 9.06 -25.09 -1.20
CA GLU A 95 9.79 -25.80 -2.26
C GLU A 95 10.52 -24.85 -3.23
N ASN A 96 10.00 -23.64 -3.45
CA ASN A 96 10.49 -22.71 -4.47
C ASN A 96 10.87 -21.32 -3.91
N GLY A 97 10.79 -21.15 -2.59
CA GLY A 97 11.11 -19.90 -1.89
C GLY A 97 10.29 -18.71 -2.37
N PHE A 98 10.84 -17.51 -2.19
CA PHE A 98 10.18 -16.29 -2.70
C PHE A 98 9.94 -16.31 -4.22
N HIS A 99 10.77 -17.00 -5.00
CA HIS A 99 10.67 -16.98 -6.46
C HIS A 99 9.39 -17.63 -6.97
N GLY A 100 9.07 -18.85 -6.51
CA GLY A 100 7.83 -19.53 -6.90
C GLY A 100 6.59 -18.80 -6.41
N LEU A 101 6.62 -18.28 -5.17
CA LEU A 101 5.50 -17.50 -4.62
C LEU A 101 5.22 -16.25 -5.47
N ILE A 102 6.25 -15.48 -5.84
CA ILE A 102 6.11 -14.32 -6.72
C ILE A 102 5.62 -14.74 -8.12
N GLN A 103 6.11 -15.85 -8.68
CA GLN A 103 5.64 -16.34 -9.98
C GLN A 103 4.16 -16.74 -9.96
N LYS A 104 3.66 -17.40 -8.89
CA LYS A 104 2.23 -17.73 -8.79
C LYS A 104 1.37 -16.48 -8.63
N ILE A 105 1.77 -15.54 -7.76
CA ILE A 105 1.09 -14.22 -7.64
C ILE A 105 1.05 -13.53 -9.01
N TRP A 106 2.19 -13.41 -9.71
CA TRP A 106 2.28 -12.79 -11.03
C TRP A 106 1.35 -13.45 -12.05
N ARG A 107 1.28 -14.79 -12.08
CA ARG A 107 0.39 -15.54 -12.98
C ARG A 107 -1.08 -15.28 -12.70
N SER A 108 -1.49 -15.24 -11.43
CA SER A 108 -2.89 -14.96 -11.11
C SER A 108 -3.34 -13.55 -11.54
N PHE A 109 -2.44 -12.56 -11.52
CA PHE A 109 -2.74 -11.21 -12.02
C PHE A 109 -2.71 -11.06 -13.54
N PHE A 110 -1.83 -11.75 -14.26
CA PHE A 110 -1.50 -11.43 -15.67
C PHE A 110 -1.57 -12.60 -16.66
N TYR A 111 -1.79 -13.84 -16.21
CA TYR A 111 -1.81 -15.02 -17.08
C TYR A 111 -3.09 -15.86 -16.93
N GLU A 112 -3.56 -16.05 -15.69
CA GLU A 112 -4.76 -16.84 -15.36
C GLU A 112 -6.04 -15.97 -15.44
N SER A 113 -5.90 -14.66 -15.66
CA SER A 113 -7.01 -13.71 -15.75
C SER A 113 -7.38 -13.41 -17.21
N GLU A 114 -8.57 -13.85 -17.64
CA GLU A 114 -9.23 -13.40 -18.87
C GLU A 114 -9.75 -11.94 -18.72
N ALA A 115 -8.88 -11.01 -18.32
CA ALA A 115 -9.24 -9.63 -18.05
C ALA A 115 -9.77 -8.97 -19.34
N PRO A 116 -10.99 -8.39 -19.35
CA PRO A 116 -11.50 -7.71 -20.52
C PRO A 116 -10.58 -6.54 -20.92
N SER A 117 -10.45 -6.30 -22.23
CA SER A 117 -9.48 -5.36 -22.80
C SER A 117 -9.59 -3.91 -22.28
N SER A 118 -10.73 -3.54 -21.68
CA SER A 118 -10.94 -2.27 -20.96
C SER A 118 -10.09 -2.11 -19.70
N TYR A 119 -9.61 -3.19 -19.08
CA TYR A 119 -8.66 -3.09 -17.95
C TYR A 119 -7.26 -2.71 -18.44
N LEU A 120 -6.86 -3.20 -19.62
CA LEU A 120 -5.50 -3.04 -20.17
C LEU A 120 -5.15 -1.58 -20.51
N SER A 121 -6.14 -0.74 -20.82
CA SER A 121 -5.95 0.68 -21.14
C SER A 121 -5.61 1.56 -19.92
N ASN A 122 -5.77 1.05 -18.69
CA ASN A 122 -5.67 1.85 -17.47
C ASN A 122 -4.27 1.85 -16.82
N PHE A 123 -3.24 1.30 -17.47
CA PHE A 123 -1.87 1.21 -16.93
C PHE A 123 -1.31 2.55 -16.40
N ARG A 124 -1.60 3.67 -17.08
CA ARG A 124 -1.20 5.03 -16.61
C ARG A 124 -1.84 5.39 -15.27
N LEU A 125 -3.14 5.12 -15.11
CA LEU A 125 -3.89 5.38 -13.88
C LEU A 125 -3.40 4.51 -12.72
N LEU A 126 -3.19 3.21 -12.96
CA LEU A 126 -2.70 2.28 -11.93
C LEU A 126 -1.25 2.60 -11.50
N ARG A 127 -0.38 2.96 -12.45
CA ARG A 127 0.97 3.44 -12.13
C ARG A 127 0.92 4.76 -11.35
N ALA A 128 0.13 5.75 -11.79
CA ALA A 128 -0.05 7.02 -11.08
C ALA A 128 -0.58 6.82 -9.66
N TRP A 129 -1.55 5.91 -9.45
CA TRP A 129 -2.09 5.54 -8.15
C TRP A 129 -0.98 5.14 -7.17
N ASN A 130 -0.08 4.25 -7.58
CA ASN A 130 1.00 3.77 -6.72
C ASN A 130 1.98 4.88 -6.30
N ARG A 131 2.30 5.83 -7.19
CA ARG A 131 3.17 6.98 -6.88
C ARG A 131 2.46 8.03 -6.04
N ILE A 132 1.15 8.23 -6.22
CA ILE A 132 0.41 9.31 -5.56
C ILE A 132 -0.07 8.86 -4.17
N MET A 133 -0.78 7.73 -4.09
CA MET A 133 -1.50 7.28 -2.88
C MET A 133 -0.59 6.76 -1.77
N TYR A 134 0.53 6.12 -2.11
CA TYR A 134 1.41 5.47 -1.13
C TYR A 134 2.74 6.21 -0.97
N ARG A 135 3.10 6.54 0.27
CA ARG A 135 4.40 7.16 0.59
C ARG A 135 5.51 6.12 0.58
N GLU A 136 5.19 4.92 1.02
CA GLU A 136 6.05 3.77 1.21
C GLU A 136 6.58 3.27 -0.14
N PHE A 137 5.74 3.29 -1.20
CA PHE A 137 6.14 3.01 -2.57
C PHE A 137 7.34 3.88 -3.00
N LYS A 138 7.22 5.20 -2.83
CA LYS A 138 8.28 6.18 -3.16
C LYS A 138 9.54 6.01 -2.31
N LYS A 139 9.44 5.44 -1.11
CA LYS A 139 10.58 5.16 -0.23
C LYS A 139 11.33 3.88 -0.63
N LEU A 140 10.60 2.83 -0.99
CA LEU A 140 11.13 1.48 -1.20
C LEU A 140 11.51 1.20 -2.66
N PHE A 141 10.87 1.89 -3.60
CA PHE A 141 11.09 1.76 -5.04
C PHE A 141 11.35 3.13 -5.69
N PRO A 142 12.37 3.89 -5.26
CA PRO A 142 12.73 5.16 -5.88
C PRO A 142 13.00 5.01 -7.39
N GLU A 143 13.53 3.86 -7.82
CA GLU A 143 13.75 3.51 -9.23
C GLU A 143 12.45 3.45 -10.06
N LEU A 144 11.30 3.21 -9.43
CA LEU A 144 10.01 3.10 -10.10
C LEU A 144 9.22 4.41 -10.14
N ILE A 145 9.64 5.48 -9.45
CA ILE A 145 8.82 6.70 -9.35
C ILE A 145 8.52 7.29 -10.74
N GLY A 146 9.56 7.48 -11.56
CA GLY A 146 9.42 8.12 -12.88
C GLY A 146 8.93 9.57 -12.80
N SER A 147 8.28 10.04 -13.87
CA SER A 147 7.61 11.34 -13.92
C SER A 147 6.09 11.16 -13.93
N LEU A 148 5.38 12.00 -13.18
CA LEU A 148 3.92 12.13 -13.26
C LEU A 148 3.55 13.15 -14.34
N GLN A 149 2.46 12.88 -15.06
CA GLN A 149 1.94 13.72 -16.13
C GLN A 149 0.78 14.60 -15.66
N GLN A 150 0.49 15.67 -16.40
CA GLN A 150 -0.69 16.50 -16.16
C GLN A 150 -1.96 15.65 -16.26
N GLY A 151 -2.86 15.81 -15.28
CA GLY A 151 -4.08 15.01 -15.11
C GLY A 151 -3.95 13.78 -14.19
N ASP A 152 -2.74 13.28 -13.88
CA ASP A 152 -2.57 12.05 -13.08
C ASP A 152 -3.23 12.15 -11.68
N TYR A 153 -3.05 13.28 -11.00
CA TYR A 153 -3.68 13.56 -9.71
C TYR A 153 -5.21 13.64 -9.77
N GLU A 154 -5.78 14.02 -10.91
CA GLU A 154 -7.22 14.14 -11.10
C GLU A 154 -7.85 12.78 -11.41
N MET A 155 -7.22 11.97 -12.25
CA MET A 155 -7.65 10.59 -12.51
C MET A 155 -7.59 9.75 -11.23
N VAL A 156 -6.50 9.83 -10.46
CA VAL A 156 -6.35 9.11 -9.18
C VAL A 156 -7.37 9.60 -8.14
N ARG A 157 -7.59 10.92 -8.00
CA ARG A 157 -8.64 11.48 -7.13
C ARG A 157 -10.03 10.99 -7.51
N THR A 158 -10.33 10.93 -8.81
CA THR A 158 -11.63 10.48 -9.34
C THR A 158 -11.88 9.00 -9.01
N LEU A 159 -10.90 8.13 -9.26
CA LEU A 159 -11.02 6.71 -8.92
C LEU A 159 -11.12 6.50 -7.39
N ALA A 160 -10.29 7.21 -6.61
CA ALA A 160 -10.32 7.11 -5.15
C ALA A 160 -11.67 7.55 -4.57
N LYS A 161 -12.30 8.59 -5.14
CA LYS A 161 -13.65 8.99 -4.79
C LYS A 161 -14.66 7.88 -5.12
N LYS A 162 -14.69 7.37 -6.36
CA LYS A 162 -15.63 6.29 -6.75
C LYS A 162 -15.52 5.05 -5.84
N ILE A 163 -14.30 4.64 -5.47
CA ILE A 163 -14.07 3.48 -4.58
C ILE A 163 -14.64 3.75 -3.18
N ASN A 164 -14.49 4.96 -2.65
CA ASN A 164 -15.06 5.35 -1.35
C ASN A 164 -16.60 5.43 -1.41
N ASP A 165 -17.16 6.09 -2.43
CA ASP A 165 -18.61 6.21 -2.64
C ASP A 165 -19.26 4.81 -2.70
N ASN A 166 -18.64 3.86 -3.42
CA ASN A 166 -19.10 2.47 -3.48
C ASN A 166 -19.04 1.73 -2.12
N ASN A 167 -17.99 1.94 -1.31
CA ASN A 167 -17.89 1.32 0.02
C ASN A 167 -18.95 1.84 1.02
N HIS A 168 -19.52 3.03 0.80
CA HIS A 168 -20.65 3.52 1.59
C HIS A 168 -21.99 2.92 1.17
N ASN A 169 -22.19 2.65 -0.13
CA ASN A 169 -23.45 2.12 -0.67
C ASN A 169 -23.62 0.61 -0.45
N THR A 170 -22.54 -0.16 -0.32
CA THR A 170 -22.57 -1.64 -0.14
C THR A 170 -23.16 -2.14 1.19
N LYS A 171 -23.86 -1.30 1.96
CA LYS A 171 -24.73 -1.76 3.08
C LYS A 171 -26.13 -2.19 2.62
N THR A 172 -26.54 -1.85 1.40
CA THR A 172 -27.86 -2.20 0.84
C THR A 172 -27.79 -2.34 -0.67
N GLN A 173 -27.36 -3.50 -1.18
CA GLN A 173 -27.93 -4.15 -2.36
C GLN A 173 -27.29 -5.53 -2.63
N ASP A 174 -28.08 -6.40 -3.28
CA ASP A 174 -27.77 -7.81 -3.52
C ASP A 174 -26.75 -8.06 -4.64
N TYR A 175 -26.27 -9.30 -4.71
CA TYR A 175 -25.50 -9.84 -5.83
C TYR A 175 -26.33 -9.78 -7.12
N ASN A 176 -25.99 -8.87 -8.06
CA ASN A 176 -25.98 -9.09 -9.51
C ASN A 176 -25.64 -7.80 -10.28
N ALA A 177 -24.35 -7.51 -10.48
CA ALA A 177 -23.91 -6.40 -11.33
C ALA A 177 -22.53 -6.67 -11.98
N TYR A 178 -22.53 -7.38 -13.12
CA TYR A 178 -21.35 -7.47 -14.00
C TYR A 178 -21.10 -6.11 -14.66
N SER A 179 -20.34 -5.25 -13.98
CA SER A 179 -20.05 -3.88 -14.39
C SER A 179 -18.54 -3.67 -14.53
N ASN A 180 -18.07 -3.54 -15.76
CA ASN A 180 -16.64 -3.56 -16.15
C ASN A 180 -15.87 -2.26 -15.82
N ASP A 181 -16.30 -1.48 -14.82
CA ASP A 181 -15.62 -0.27 -14.33
C ASP A 181 -14.80 -0.61 -13.07
N ILE A 182 -13.53 -0.21 -13.04
CA ILE A 182 -12.56 -0.56 -11.99
C ILE A 182 -13.07 -0.17 -10.59
N SER A 183 -13.86 0.90 -10.47
CA SER A 183 -14.46 1.31 -9.20
C SER A 183 -15.43 0.30 -8.60
N ASN A 184 -16.11 -0.48 -9.43
CA ASN A 184 -17.12 -1.44 -9.00
C ASN A 184 -16.46 -2.76 -8.60
N VAL A 185 -15.46 -3.20 -9.38
CA VAL A 185 -14.75 -4.46 -9.11
C VAL A 185 -13.72 -4.34 -7.97
N ALA A 186 -13.15 -3.16 -7.70
CA ALA A 186 -12.13 -2.98 -6.63
C ALA A 186 -12.60 -3.34 -5.21
N ASN A 187 -13.90 -3.50 -4.98
CA ASN A 187 -14.50 -3.96 -3.71
C ASN A 187 -15.05 -5.40 -3.78
N GLN A 188 -15.07 -6.02 -4.97
CA GLN A 188 -15.50 -7.39 -5.20
C GLN A 188 -14.27 -8.31 -5.23
N CYS A 189 -14.48 -9.59 -4.92
CA CYS A 189 -13.50 -10.65 -5.07
C CYS A 189 -14.12 -11.75 -5.92
N SER A 190 -13.37 -12.35 -6.84
CA SER A 190 -13.89 -13.49 -7.61
C SER A 190 -14.18 -14.67 -6.68
N SER A 191 -15.20 -15.48 -7.01
CA SER A 191 -15.79 -16.45 -6.07
C SER A 191 -14.80 -17.51 -5.53
N GLU A 192 -13.69 -17.75 -6.24
CA GLU A 192 -12.61 -18.65 -5.84
C GLU A 192 -11.79 -18.11 -4.65
N TYR A 193 -11.60 -16.79 -4.56
CA TYR A 193 -10.76 -16.13 -3.54
C TYR A 193 -11.58 -15.47 -2.41
N LEU A 194 -12.91 -15.43 -2.55
CA LEU A 194 -13.85 -14.85 -1.60
C LEU A 194 -13.68 -15.45 -0.18
N VAL A 195 -13.48 -16.77 -0.10
CA VAL A 195 -13.25 -17.53 1.16
C VAL A 195 -11.97 -17.09 1.90
N ALA A 196 -10.99 -16.50 1.19
CA ALA A 196 -9.71 -16.11 1.77
C ALA A 196 -9.71 -14.70 2.41
N CYS A 197 -10.77 -13.91 2.23
CA CYS A 197 -10.78 -12.47 2.52
C CYS A 197 -11.01 -12.08 4.00
N ASP A 198 -11.56 -12.97 4.81
CA ASP A 198 -12.05 -12.64 6.17
C ASP A 198 -11.03 -12.92 7.29
N THR A 199 -9.75 -13.05 6.96
CA THR A 199 -8.70 -13.26 7.98
C THR A 199 -8.38 -11.99 8.77
N ILE A 200 -9.04 -11.88 9.93
CA ILE A 200 -8.68 -10.97 11.01
C ILE A 200 -7.26 -11.31 11.48
N ILE A 201 -6.31 -10.42 11.22
CA ILE A 201 -4.98 -10.47 11.86
C ILE A 201 -5.20 -10.09 13.34
N PRO A 202 -4.65 -10.84 14.32
CA PRO A 202 -4.65 -10.40 15.70
C PRO A 202 -3.89 -9.07 15.81
N ASN A 203 -4.59 -7.99 16.16
CA ASN A 203 -3.97 -6.67 16.32
C ASN A 203 -3.05 -6.68 17.56
N ASP A 204 -1.84 -6.15 17.41
CA ASP A 204 -1.10 -5.60 18.54
C ASP A 204 -1.92 -4.45 19.16
N ASP A 205 -2.21 -4.51 20.46
CA ASP A 205 -3.00 -3.51 21.17
C ASP A 205 -2.27 -2.16 21.28
N ARG A 206 -2.40 -1.35 20.23
CA ARG A 206 -1.97 0.05 20.19
C ARG A 206 -3.15 0.94 19.77
N PRO A 207 -3.85 1.59 20.71
CA PRO A 207 -4.99 2.43 20.38
C PRO A 207 -4.55 3.61 19.51
N SER A 208 -5.08 3.68 18.29
CA SER A 208 -4.84 4.78 17.36
C SER A 208 -5.39 6.08 17.94
N MET A 209 -4.49 6.98 18.36
CA MET A 209 -4.86 8.28 18.93
C MET A 209 -5.55 9.16 17.90
N LYS A 210 -6.89 9.13 17.87
CA LYS A 210 -7.70 10.15 17.21
C LYS A 210 -7.34 11.51 17.80
N ARG A 211 -6.83 12.42 16.97
CA ARG A 211 -6.68 13.84 17.33
C ARG A 211 -8.07 14.49 17.39
N THR A 212 -8.67 14.49 18.57
CA THR A 212 -9.87 15.28 18.85
C THR A 212 -9.48 16.76 18.91
N SER A 213 -9.81 17.53 17.86
CA SER A 213 -9.63 18.98 17.86
C SER A 213 -10.75 19.64 18.68
N SER A 214 -10.53 19.83 19.98
CA SER A 214 -11.41 20.60 20.83
C SER A 214 -11.29 22.10 20.53
N ASN A 215 -12.29 22.67 19.87
CA ASN A 215 -12.47 24.12 19.88
C ASN A 215 -12.79 24.54 21.32
N ILE A 216 -12.00 25.45 21.89
CA ILE A 216 -12.29 26.07 23.19
C ILE A 216 -12.56 27.55 22.93
N SER A 217 -13.80 27.96 23.17
CA SER A 217 -14.21 29.36 23.17
C SER A 217 -13.54 30.10 24.33
N GLN A 218 -12.98 31.29 24.07
CA GLN A 218 -12.57 32.20 25.14
C GLN A 218 -13.69 33.22 25.39
N GLU A 219 -14.49 32.98 26.43
CA GLU A 219 -15.12 34.05 27.21
C GLU A 219 -14.24 34.28 28.46
N GLY A 220 -14.06 35.54 28.85
CA GLY A 220 -13.02 35.94 29.80
C GLY A 220 -13.49 36.13 31.25
N LEU A 221 -12.54 36.29 32.16
CA LEU A 221 -12.77 36.73 33.55
C LEU A 221 -11.64 37.63 34.07
N ILE A 222 -11.98 38.43 35.08
CA ILE A 222 -11.25 39.60 35.61
C ILE A 222 -11.46 39.57 37.15
N ASN A 223 -10.48 39.81 38.03
CA ASN A 223 -9.06 40.15 37.87
C ASN A 223 -8.22 39.27 38.87
N ASP A 224 -7.09 39.60 39.52
CA ASP A 224 -6.25 40.80 39.66
C ASP A 224 -4.80 40.43 40.09
N ASN A 225 -3.90 41.42 40.05
CA ASN A 225 -2.72 41.67 40.92
C ASN A 225 -1.46 42.13 40.17
N ASN A 226 -0.95 43.29 40.60
CA ASN A 226 0.19 44.01 40.06
C ASN A 226 1.53 43.27 40.18
N GLU A 227 2.38 43.40 39.16
CA GLU A 227 3.68 44.07 39.34
C GLU A 227 4.15 44.69 38.01
N ILE A 228 4.84 45.84 38.07
CA ILE A 228 5.32 46.59 36.90
C ILE A 228 6.81 46.86 37.09
N ILE A 229 7.66 46.24 36.26
CA ILE A 229 9.06 46.68 36.06
C ILE A 229 9.42 46.59 34.56
N ASP A 230 9.60 47.78 34.00
CA ASP A 230 10.51 48.24 32.95
C ASP A 230 10.68 47.57 31.57
N GLU A 231 10.88 48.49 30.63
CA GLU A 231 11.01 48.36 29.19
C GLU A 231 12.25 47.62 28.70
N ALA A 232 12.10 46.86 27.61
CA ALA A 232 13.07 46.87 26.51
C ALA A 232 12.42 46.47 25.19
N ARG A 233 12.32 47.39 24.22
CA ARG A 233 11.97 47.06 22.81
C ARG A 233 13.20 47.14 21.87
N PRO A 234 13.19 46.43 20.74
CA PRO A 234 14.43 46.01 20.07
C PRO A 234 14.95 46.98 18.99
N PRO A 235 16.24 46.90 18.64
CA PRO A 235 16.76 47.49 17.41
C PRO A 235 16.25 46.72 16.17
N GLN A 236 15.79 47.43 15.15
CA GLN A 236 15.40 46.84 13.87
C GLN A 236 16.60 46.69 12.91
N LYS A 237 16.48 45.72 12.00
CA LYS A 237 16.93 45.74 10.58
C LYS A 237 18.20 46.53 10.23
N LYS A 238 19.19 45.85 9.67
CA LYS A 238 19.91 46.36 8.49
C LYS A 238 19.74 45.43 7.29
N ARG A 239 19.64 46.05 6.12
CA ARG A 239 19.25 45.44 4.83
C ARG A 239 20.28 45.87 3.79
N THR A 240 21.21 45.00 3.45
CA THR A 240 22.23 45.27 2.42
C THR A 240 21.98 44.39 1.20
N LYS A 241 21.46 45.01 0.14
CA LYS A 241 21.79 44.55 -1.23
C LYS A 241 23.27 44.81 -1.47
N ASN A 242 23.88 44.09 -2.40
CA ASN A 242 24.80 44.69 -3.35
C ASN A 242 24.73 43.93 -4.68
N HIS A 243 24.82 44.67 -5.78
CA HIS A 243 25.08 44.10 -7.11
C HIS A 243 26.59 44.08 -7.33
N LYS A 244 27.09 42.98 -7.89
CA LYS A 244 27.80 43.01 -9.18
C LYS A 244 27.68 41.63 -9.84
#